data_AF-A0A5C3KQF1-F1
#
_entry.id   AF-A0A5C3KQF1-F1
#
_cell.length_a   1.000
_cell.length_b   1.000
_cell.length_c   1.000
_cell.angle_alpha   90.00
_cell.angle_beta   90.00
_cell.angle_gamma   90.00
#
_symmetry.space_group_name_H-M   'P 1'
#
loop_
_entity.id
_entity.type
_entity.pdbx_description
1 polymer ?
#
loop_
_entity_poly.entity_id
_entity_poly.type
_entity_poly.pdbx_seq_one_letter_code
_entity_poly.pdbx_strand_id
1 'polypeptide(L)'
;MDIETNPFTGVAYSARYRNILETRKALSAFQQMNRFLAVYNKNQIVIIVGETGCGKTTQIPQIIAYSDLPHLRGKIIGCTQPRRVAAMSVAQRVAEEMDVKLGKQVGYSIRFEDVTDPKTTFLKYMTDGLLLREAMTDPELRKYSTIVLDEAHERTLSTDILMSLLKTLVQRRKDLKIVIMSATLDATKFQKYFSTVDGVQGALPVPILKIRGRTHPVEVFYTAEPEPDYFEAAIRTALSIHRAEGPGDILIFQGRLALSSAYPFTRHSLPNNSNACSSRHLAPPMGRSLGRSLSAPTSPKPV
;
A
#
# COMPACT_ATOMS: atom_id res chain seq x y z
N MET A 1 -22.82 13.55 12.63
CA MET A 1 -23.11 14.57 11.60
C MET A 1 -22.85 13.91 10.27
N ASP A 2 -23.90 13.67 9.49
CA ASP A 2 -23.74 13.27 8.09
C ASP A 2 -23.22 14.49 7.34
N ILE A 3 -21.90 14.59 7.25
CA ILE A 3 -21.26 15.65 6.50
C ILE A 3 -21.48 15.31 5.02
N GLU A 4 -22.44 15.97 4.37
CA GLU A 4 -22.70 15.77 2.94
C GLU A 4 -21.56 16.26 2.05
N THR A 5 -20.69 17.11 2.59
CA THR A 5 -19.55 17.72 1.91
C THR A 5 -18.21 17.13 2.35
N ASN A 6 -17.30 16.99 1.39
CA ASN A 6 -15.94 16.56 1.66
C ASN A 6 -15.18 17.71 2.35
N PRO A 7 -14.68 17.53 3.59
CA PRO A 7 -14.06 18.60 4.36
C PRO A 7 -12.73 19.09 3.75
N PHE A 8 -12.12 18.32 2.84
CA PHE A 8 -10.84 18.69 2.22
C PHE A 8 -10.99 19.42 0.87
N THR A 9 -12.18 19.38 0.27
CA THR A 9 -12.45 20.01 -1.04
C THR A 9 -13.60 21.00 -1.01
N GLY A 10 -14.49 20.92 0.00
CA GLY A 10 -15.72 21.69 0.08
C GLY A 10 -16.82 21.23 -0.88
N VAL A 11 -16.58 20.16 -1.65
CA VAL A 11 -17.53 19.63 -2.65
C VAL A 11 -18.39 18.53 -2.04
N ALA A 12 -19.66 18.41 -2.47
CA ALA A 12 -20.52 17.31 -2.04
C ALA A 12 -19.92 15.95 -2.40
N TYR A 13 -20.03 14.98 -1.49
CA TYR A 13 -19.53 13.62 -1.74
C TYR A 13 -20.26 12.96 -2.90
N SER A 14 -19.52 12.21 -3.72
CA SER A 14 -20.06 11.45 -4.84
C SER A 14 -20.87 10.23 -4.39
N ALA A 15 -21.73 9.71 -5.25
CA ALA A 15 -22.42 8.43 -5.00
C ALA A 15 -21.41 7.27 -4.89
N ARG A 16 -20.33 7.33 -5.68
CA ARG A 16 -19.23 6.37 -5.64
C ARG A 16 -18.57 6.33 -4.26
N TYR A 17 -18.29 7.49 -3.66
CA TYR A 17 -17.75 7.58 -2.30
C TYR A 17 -18.64 6.85 -1.29
N ARG A 18 -19.95 7.10 -1.31
CA ARG A 18 -20.90 6.47 -0.37
C ARG A 18 -20.86 4.95 -0.48
N ASN A 19 -20.88 4.40 -1.69
CA ASN A 19 -20.78 2.96 -1.92
C ASN A 19 -19.46 2.38 -1.38
N ILE A 20 -18.34 3.07 -1.64
CA ILE A 20 -17.02 2.65 -1.14
C ILE A 20 -16.96 2.70 0.39
N LEU A 21 -17.55 3.75 1.00
CA LEU A 21 -17.56 3.94 2.44
C LEU A 21 -18.29 2.79 3.17
N GLU A 22 -19.39 2.30 2.62
CA GLU A 22 -20.10 1.15 3.21
C GLU A 22 -19.23 -0.11 3.25
N THR A 23 -18.48 -0.39 2.17
CA THR A 23 -17.52 -1.52 2.18
C THR A 23 -16.39 -1.29 3.18
N ARG A 24 -15.89 -0.05 3.31
CA ARG A 24 -14.80 0.29 4.22
C ARG A 24 -15.19 0.13 5.69
N LYS A 25 -16.42 0.46 6.06
CA LYS A 25 -16.94 0.28 7.43
C LYS A 25 -16.91 -1.17 7.90
N ALA A 26 -16.95 -2.13 6.97
CA ALA A 26 -16.83 -3.56 7.28
C ALA A 26 -15.39 -4.01 7.57
N LEU A 27 -14.36 -3.21 7.23
CA LEU A 27 -12.96 -3.58 7.46
C LEU A 27 -12.61 -3.52 8.94
N SER A 28 -11.87 -4.53 9.42
CA SER A 28 -11.45 -4.62 10.82
C SER A 28 -10.64 -3.41 11.28
N ALA A 29 -9.78 -2.84 10.42
CA ALA A 29 -9.03 -1.63 10.75
C ALA A 29 -9.94 -0.41 10.96
N PHE A 30 -11.01 -0.28 10.17
CA PHE A 30 -11.98 0.81 10.32
C PHE A 30 -12.75 0.67 11.64
N GLN A 31 -13.22 -0.54 11.95
CA GLN A 31 -13.96 -0.82 13.19
C GLN A 31 -13.15 -0.54 14.46
N GLN A 32 -11.82 -0.66 14.39
CA GLN A 32 -10.91 -0.37 15.51
C GLN A 32 -10.38 1.07 15.53
N MET A 33 -10.91 1.97 14.69
CA MET A 33 -10.45 3.36 14.57
C MET A 33 -10.34 4.08 15.92
N ASN A 34 -11.38 4.03 16.75
CA ASN A 34 -11.40 4.73 18.05
C ASN A 34 -10.30 4.22 18.99
N ARG A 35 -10.10 2.90 19.01
CA ARG A 35 -9.02 2.27 19.80
C ARG A 35 -7.65 2.68 19.29
N PHE A 36 -7.47 2.72 17.97
CA PHE A 36 -6.25 3.20 17.35
C PHE A 36 -5.97 4.66 17.72
N LEU A 37 -6.94 5.56 17.56
CA LEU A 37 -6.77 6.99 17.88
C LEU A 37 -6.42 7.21 19.35
N ALA A 38 -7.06 6.49 20.28
CA ALA A 38 -6.74 6.58 21.70
C ALA A 38 -5.27 6.22 22.01
N VAL A 39 -4.74 5.20 21.34
CA VAL A 39 -3.34 4.77 21.48
C VAL A 39 -2.40 5.74 20.76
N TYR A 40 -2.71 6.09 19.50
CA TYR A 40 -1.94 7.02 18.69
C TYR A 40 -1.80 8.39 19.33
N ASN A 41 -2.85 8.93 19.96
CA ASN A 41 -2.81 10.25 20.58
C ASN A 41 -1.87 10.33 21.78
N LYS A 42 -1.73 9.24 22.54
CA LYS A 42 -0.92 9.17 23.77
C LYS A 42 0.54 8.76 23.54
N ASN A 43 0.88 8.25 22.36
CA ASN A 43 2.18 7.64 22.11
C ASN A 43 2.82 8.22 20.84
N GLN A 44 4.13 8.42 20.89
CA GLN A 44 4.88 8.92 19.75
C GLN A 44 5.09 7.84 18.67
N ILE A 45 5.23 6.58 19.10
CA ILE A 45 5.43 5.43 18.23
C ILE A 45 4.36 4.39 18.53
N VAL A 46 3.69 3.88 17.50
CA VAL A 46 2.68 2.82 17.64
C VAL A 46 2.97 1.71 16.65
N ILE A 47 2.91 0.47 17.10
CA ILE A 47 3.01 -0.70 16.23
C ILE A 47 1.60 -1.25 16.01
N ILE A 48 1.23 -1.47 14.75
CA ILE A 48 -0.04 -2.06 14.35
C ILE A 48 0.23 -3.41 13.70
N VAL A 49 -0.43 -4.43 14.21
CA VAL A 49 -0.37 -5.80 13.68
C VAL A 49 -1.76 -6.19 13.23
N GLY A 50 -1.87 -6.73 12.03
CA GLY A 50 -3.11 -7.32 11.56
C GLY A 50 -2.89 -7.97 10.21
N GLU A 51 -3.70 -8.96 9.88
CA GLU A 51 -3.52 -9.74 8.64
C GLU A 51 -3.60 -8.87 7.38
N THR A 52 -3.16 -9.43 6.25
CA THR A 52 -3.39 -8.82 4.94
C THR A 52 -4.89 -8.70 4.69
N GLY A 53 -5.30 -7.66 3.96
CA GLY A 53 -6.72 -7.41 3.67
C GLY A 53 -7.54 -6.78 4.81
N CYS A 54 -7.02 -6.66 6.04
CA CYS A 54 -7.78 -6.06 7.15
C CYS A 54 -7.92 -4.51 7.07
N GLY A 55 -7.28 -3.88 6.08
CA GLY A 55 -7.42 -2.45 5.78
C GLY A 55 -6.37 -1.52 6.40
N LYS A 56 -5.23 -2.03 6.90
CA LYS A 56 -4.17 -1.19 7.54
C LYS A 56 -3.71 -0.05 6.62
N THR A 57 -3.20 -0.43 5.46
CA THR A 57 -2.57 0.43 4.45
C THR A 57 -3.49 1.55 3.93
N THR A 58 -4.77 1.25 3.79
CA THR A 58 -5.77 2.21 3.29
C THR A 58 -6.39 3.03 4.42
N GLN A 59 -6.80 2.41 5.53
CA GLN A 59 -7.59 3.10 6.56
C GLN A 59 -6.73 3.86 7.58
N ILE A 60 -5.58 3.32 8.03
CA ILE A 60 -4.80 3.94 9.10
C ILE A 60 -4.30 5.35 8.71
N PRO A 61 -3.69 5.57 7.53
CA PRO A 61 -3.25 6.92 7.15
C PRO A 61 -4.41 7.90 6.98
N GLN A 62 -5.58 7.45 6.50
CA GLN A 62 -6.78 8.28 6.41
C GLN A 62 -7.29 8.69 7.80
N ILE A 63 -7.38 7.74 8.73
CA ILE A 63 -7.79 8.01 10.11
C ILE A 63 -6.88 9.07 10.75
N ILE A 64 -5.57 8.96 10.55
CA ILE A 64 -4.61 9.96 11.02
C ILE A 64 -4.86 11.31 10.33
N ALA A 65 -5.11 11.33 9.02
CA ALA A 65 -5.36 12.56 8.27
C ALA A 65 -6.61 13.31 8.76
N TYR A 66 -7.70 12.59 9.02
CA TYR A 66 -8.93 13.18 9.56
C TYR A 66 -8.78 13.65 11.01
N SER A 67 -7.98 12.95 11.83
CA SER A 67 -7.72 13.33 13.22
C SER A 67 -6.80 14.54 13.34
N ASP A 68 -5.68 14.52 12.64
CA ASP A 68 -4.57 15.46 12.87
C ASP A 68 -4.60 16.67 11.93
N LEU A 69 -5.38 16.61 10.85
CA LEU A 69 -5.51 17.63 9.81
C LEU A 69 -4.14 18.27 9.46
N PRO A 70 -3.14 17.48 9.01
CA PRO A 70 -1.74 17.92 8.96
C PRO A 70 -1.52 19.12 8.03
N HIS A 71 -2.37 19.28 7.01
CA HIS A 71 -2.34 20.42 6.08
C HIS A 71 -2.56 21.78 6.77
N LEU A 72 -3.32 21.85 7.86
CA LEU A 72 -3.53 23.09 8.62
C LEU A 72 -2.23 23.59 9.29
N ARG A 73 -1.24 22.70 9.45
CA ARG A 73 0.08 23.00 10.03
C ARG A 73 1.19 22.99 8.98
N GLY A 74 0.85 22.93 7.69
CA GLY A 74 1.82 22.82 6.60
C GLY A 74 2.64 21.52 6.65
N LYS A 75 2.09 20.46 7.24
CA LYS A 75 2.73 19.14 7.37
C LYS A 75 2.00 18.11 6.52
N ILE A 76 2.65 16.97 6.29
CA ILE A 76 2.08 15.83 5.56
C ILE A 76 2.27 14.52 6.33
N ILE A 77 1.45 13.52 5.99
CA ILE A 77 1.61 12.13 6.40
C ILE A 77 2.30 11.39 5.26
N GLY A 78 3.41 10.72 5.57
CA GLY A 78 4.14 9.87 4.63
C GLY A 78 3.87 8.40 4.94
N CYS A 79 3.33 7.64 4.00
CA CYS A 79 3.14 6.19 4.13
C CYS A 79 4.04 5.46 3.15
N THR A 80 4.98 4.67 3.66
CA THR A 80 5.92 3.95 2.81
C THR A 80 5.35 2.61 2.37
N GLN A 81 5.80 2.14 1.21
CA GLN A 81 5.51 0.82 0.66
C GLN A 81 6.81 0.25 0.08
N PRO A 82 7.13 -1.05 0.28
CA PRO A 82 8.35 -1.64 -0.26
C PRO A 82 8.35 -1.68 -1.80
N ARG A 83 7.16 -1.71 -2.43
CA ARG A 83 6.97 -1.88 -3.88
C ARG A 83 6.37 -0.64 -4.53
N ARG A 84 6.93 -0.23 -5.67
CA ARG A 84 6.44 0.91 -6.47
C ARG A 84 4.97 0.76 -6.88
N VAL A 85 4.60 -0.41 -7.40
CA VAL A 85 3.22 -0.68 -7.85
C VAL A 85 2.24 -0.59 -6.70
N ALA A 86 2.62 -1.02 -5.49
CA ALA A 86 1.79 -0.90 -4.30
C ALA A 86 1.60 0.56 -3.88
N ALA A 87 2.67 1.38 -3.87
CA ALA A 87 2.55 2.81 -3.58
C ALA A 87 1.57 3.53 -4.53
N MET A 88 1.66 3.24 -5.84
CA MET A 88 0.78 3.83 -6.85
C MET A 88 -0.67 3.37 -6.70
N SER A 89 -0.89 2.05 -6.60
CA SER A 89 -2.24 1.49 -6.56
C SER A 89 -2.98 1.86 -5.28
N VAL A 90 -2.28 1.86 -4.13
CA VAL A 90 -2.84 2.28 -2.86
C VAL A 90 -3.16 3.77 -2.87
N ALA A 91 -2.27 4.63 -3.39
CA ALA A 91 -2.55 6.06 -3.48
C ALA A 91 -3.78 6.35 -4.34
N GLN A 92 -3.89 5.70 -5.49
CA GLN A 92 -5.07 5.81 -6.35
C GLN A 92 -6.32 5.34 -5.61
N ARG A 93 -6.27 4.18 -4.96
CA ARG A 93 -7.39 3.64 -4.18
C ARG A 93 -7.80 4.61 -3.08
N VAL A 94 -6.85 5.16 -2.32
CA VAL A 94 -7.14 6.04 -1.19
C VAL A 94 -7.64 7.40 -1.66
N ALA A 95 -7.17 7.91 -2.80
CA ALA A 95 -7.75 9.11 -3.42
C ALA A 95 -9.24 8.90 -3.74
N GLU A 96 -9.62 7.73 -4.27
CA GLU A 96 -11.02 7.37 -4.52
C GLU A 96 -11.82 7.20 -3.22
N GLU A 97 -11.22 6.57 -2.19
CA GLU A 97 -11.85 6.41 -0.87
C GLU A 97 -12.08 7.75 -0.16
N MET A 98 -11.23 8.74 -0.41
CA MET A 98 -11.36 10.09 0.14
C MET A 98 -12.15 11.04 -0.78
N ASP A 99 -12.65 10.56 -1.93
CA ASP A 99 -13.36 11.35 -2.94
C ASP A 99 -12.58 12.59 -3.40
N VAL A 100 -11.28 12.40 -3.65
CA VAL A 100 -10.36 13.46 -4.11
C VAL A 100 -9.65 13.03 -5.39
N LYS A 101 -9.13 14.01 -6.14
CA LYS A 101 -8.30 13.73 -7.31
C LYS A 101 -6.90 13.30 -6.86
N LEU A 102 -6.41 12.17 -7.39
CA LEU A 102 -5.03 11.75 -7.19
C LEU A 102 -4.06 12.88 -7.64
N GLY A 103 -3.04 13.12 -6.82
CA GLY A 103 -2.08 14.21 -6.99
C GLY A 103 -2.52 15.53 -6.37
N LYS A 104 -3.73 15.61 -5.78
CA LYS A 104 -4.18 16.76 -4.97
C LYS A 104 -4.00 16.48 -3.50
N GLN A 105 -5.03 16.12 -2.75
CA GLN A 105 -4.94 15.86 -1.30
C GLN A 105 -4.17 14.57 -0.99
N VAL A 106 -4.38 13.55 -1.82
CA VAL A 106 -3.69 12.26 -1.79
C VAL A 106 -2.80 12.15 -3.03
N GLY A 107 -1.56 11.71 -2.85
CA GLY A 107 -0.62 11.52 -3.96
C GLY A 107 0.38 10.41 -3.69
N TYR A 108 1.23 10.14 -4.68
CA TYR A 108 2.38 9.27 -4.48
C TYR A 108 3.65 9.87 -5.03
N SER A 109 4.78 9.41 -4.50
CA SER A 109 6.09 9.70 -5.10
C SER A 109 6.95 8.45 -5.09
N ILE A 110 7.51 8.12 -6.25
CA ILE A 110 8.38 6.96 -6.48
C ILE A 110 9.57 7.39 -7.33
N ARG A 111 10.54 6.51 -7.50
CA ARG A 111 11.68 6.83 -8.37
C ARG A 111 11.21 7.14 -9.79
N PHE A 112 11.59 8.33 -10.28
CA PHE A 112 11.27 8.89 -11.61
C PHE A 112 9.84 9.36 -11.83
N GLU A 113 9.00 9.37 -10.80
CA GLU A 113 7.61 9.80 -10.94
C GLU A 113 7.08 10.34 -9.62
N ASP A 114 6.65 11.61 -9.64
CA ASP A 114 6.06 12.30 -8.49
C ASP A 114 4.70 12.85 -8.89
N VAL A 115 3.65 12.29 -8.29
CA VAL A 115 2.25 12.71 -8.47
C VAL A 115 1.78 13.29 -7.15
N THR A 116 2.35 14.43 -6.79
CA THR A 116 1.97 15.25 -5.64
C THR A 116 1.89 16.73 -6.00
N ASP A 117 1.10 17.48 -5.26
CA ASP A 117 0.99 18.92 -5.33
C ASP A 117 1.54 19.51 -4.02
N PRO A 118 2.65 20.27 -4.05
CA PRO A 118 3.29 20.81 -2.84
C PRO A 118 2.38 21.66 -1.96
N LYS A 119 1.29 22.23 -2.52
CA LYS A 119 0.35 23.08 -1.79
C LYS A 119 -0.80 22.30 -1.18
N THR A 120 -1.23 21.20 -1.80
CA THR A 120 -2.46 20.51 -1.40
C THR A 120 -2.25 19.09 -0.87
N THR A 121 -1.16 18.40 -1.25
CA THR A 121 -0.94 17.01 -0.84
C THR A 121 -0.57 16.96 0.63
N PHE A 122 -1.38 16.26 1.41
CA PHE A 122 -1.14 16.02 2.82
C PHE A 122 -1.09 14.54 3.20
N LEU A 123 -1.46 13.65 2.29
CA LEU A 123 -1.27 12.21 2.41
C LEU A 123 -0.47 11.70 1.20
N LYS A 124 0.79 11.34 1.44
CA LYS A 124 1.73 10.89 0.41
C LYS A 124 2.06 9.42 0.62
N TYR A 125 1.78 8.58 -0.37
CA TYR A 125 2.33 7.23 -0.44
C TYR A 125 3.66 7.23 -1.19
N MET A 126 4.65 6.47 -0.74
CA MET A 126 5.95 6.47 -1.41
C MET A 126 6.70 5.16 -1.20
N THR A 127 7.76 4.94 -1.96
CA THR A 127 8.67 3.84 -1.66
C THR A 127 9.59 4.17 -0.49
N ASP A 128 9.97 3.16 0.30
CA ASP A 128 10.96 3.28 1.38
C ASP A 128 12.23 3.99 0.91
N GLY A 129 12.76 3.59 -0.24
CA GLY A 129 13.97 4.19 -0.81
C GLY A 129 13.82 5.68 -1.17
N LEU A 130 12.60 6.14 -1.45
CA LEU A 130 12.36 7.57 -1.71
C LEU A 130 12.35 8.36 -0.39
N LEU A 131 11.67 7.87 0.64
CA LEU A 131 11.70 8.52 1.96
C LEU A 131 13.13 8.56 2.51
N LEU A 132 13.91 7.49 2.31
CA LEU A 132 15.32 7.45 2.70
C LEU A 132 16.14 8.52 1.98
N ARG A 133 15.89 8.73 0.67
CA ARG A 133 16.54 9.80 -0.09
C ARG A 133 16.11 11.19 0.39
N GLU A 134 14.83 11.38 0.73
CA GLU A 134 14.37 12.63 1.34
C GLU A 134 15.07 12.87 2.69
N ALA A 135 15.24 11.84 3.53
CA ALA A 135 15.95 11.92 4.80
C ALA A 135 17.44 12.27 4.67
N MET A 136 18.08 11.90 3.55
CA MET A 136 19.45 12.34 3.26
C MET A 136 19.54 13.85 2.96
N THR A 137 18.46 14.43 2.41
CA THR A 137 18.41 15.86 2.05
C THR A 137 17.91 16.71 3.20
N ASP A 138 16.88 16.22 3.91
CA ASP A 138 16.31 16.81 5.12
C ASP A 138 16.35 15.77 6.25
N PRO A 139 17.45 15.71 7.02
CA PRO A 139 17.62 14.76 8.13
C PRO A 139 16.60 14.91 9.26
N GLU A 140 15.90 16.05 9.34
CA GLU A 140 14.85 16.27 10.33
C GLU A 140 13.45 15.92 9.81
N LEU A 141 13.34 15.59 8.52
CA LEU A 141 12.08 15.24 7.85
C LEU A 141 10.99 16.26 8.18
N ARG A 142 11.32 17.55 8.11
CA ARG A 142 10.49 18.66 8.63
C ARG A 142 9.13 18.74 7.97
N LYS A 143 8.97 18.22 6.75
CA LYS A 143 7.68 18.20 6.05
C LYS A 143 6.67 17.25 6.70
N TYR A 144 7.12 16.25 7.46
CA TYR A 144 6.27 15.19 7.98
C TYR A 144 5.81 15.45 9.42
N SER A 145 4.51 15.30 9.67
CA SER A 145 3.98 15.17 11.04
C SER A 145 3.93 13.72 11.49
N THR A 146 3.70 12.80 10.54
CA THR A 146 3.56 11.37 10.81
C THR A 146 4.20 10.58 9.69
N ILE A 147 5.00 9.58 10.05
CA ILE A 147 5.57 8.61 9.11
C ILE A 147 5.00 7.23 9.43
N VAL A 148 4.42 6.59 8.43
CA VAL A 148 3.89 5.25 8.48
C VAL A 148 4.83 4.34 7.70
N LEU A 149 5.50 3.41 8.40
CA LEU A 149 6.28 2.35 7.78
C LEU A 149 5.36 1.14 7.58
N ASP A 150 4.84 0.98 6.37
CA ASP A 150 3.98 -0.15 6.05
C ASP A 150 4.78 -1.36 5.58
N GLU A 151 4.20 -2.54 5.73
CA GLU A 151 4.82 -3.82 5.39
C GLU A 151 6.24 -3.98 5.95
N ALA A 152 6.45 -3.51 7.18
CA ALA A 152 7.76 -3.57 7.85
C ALA A 152 8.31 -5.01 8.00
N HIS A 153 7.44 -6.01 7.84
CA HIS A 153 7.80 -7.42 7.82
C HIS A 153 8.56 -7.87 6.57
N GLU A 154 8.52 -7.11 5.46
CA GLU A 154 9.33 -7.41 4.27
C GLU A 154 10.84 -7.18 4.52
N ARG A 155 11.21 -6.48 5.60
CA ARG A 155 12.60 -6.29 6.07
C ARG A 155 13.58 -5.89 4.95
N THR A 156 13.16 -4.95 4.10
CA THR A 156 14.04 -4.43 3.06
C THR A 156 15.18 -3.61 3.70
N LEU A 157 16.32 -3.53 3.01
CA LEU A 157 17.47 -2.73 3.47
C LEU A 157 17.07 -1.26 3.73
N SER A 158 16.23 -0.68 2.85
CA SER A 158 15.77 0.70 3.01
C SER A 158 14.89 0.87 4.24
N THR A 159 14.00 -0.09 4.52
CA THR A 159 13.14 -0.08 5.72
C THR A 159 13.99 -0.15 7.00
N ASP A 160 14.97 -1.05 7.06
CA ASP A 160 15.83 -1.24 8.24
C ASP A 160 16.68 0.01 8.53
N ILE A 161 17.26 0.62 7.49
CA ILE A 161 17.99 1.91 7.63
C ILE A 161 17.04 3.01 8.10
N LEU A 162 15.86 3.15 7.49
CA LEU A 162 14.86 4.15 7.89
C LEU A 162 14.45 4.00 9.36
N MET A 163 14.21 2.78 9.84
CA MET A 163 13.87 2.53 11.24
C MET A 163 14.95 3.07 12.19
N SER A 164 16.23 2.87 11.86
CA SER A 164 17.34 3.40 12.65
C SER A 164 17.38 4.93 12.69
N LEU A 165 17.20 5.58 11.53
CA LEU A 165 17.21 7.04 11.41
C LEU A 165 16.04 7.64 12.19
N LEU A 166 14.85 7.05 12.02
CA LEU A 166 13.62 7.48 12.64
C LEU A 166 13.65 7.30 14.16
N LYS A 167 14.21 6.19 14.66
CA LYS A 167 14.42 5.93 16.09
C LYS A 167 15.29 7.00 16.76
N THR A 168 16.33 7.47 16.07
CA THR A 168 17.16 8.59 16.55
C THR A 168 16.42 9.93 16.40
N LEU A 169 15.65 10.09 15.33
CA LEU A 169 14.94 11.34 15.05
C LEU A 169 13.84 11.64 16.08
N VAL A 170 13.04 10.65 16.49
CA VAL A 170 11.94 10.85 17.47
C VAL A 170 12.42 11.30 18.85
N GLN A 171 13.69 11.03 19.18
CA GLN A 171 14.27 11.54 20.42
C GLN A 171 14.42 13.06 20.38
N ARG A 172 14.68 13.64 19.20
CA ARG A 172 14.85 15.08 18.96
C ARG A 172 13.53 15.77 18.54
N ARG A 173 12.75 15.14 17.66
CA ARG A 173 11.47 15.65 17.13
C ARG A 173 10.29 15.04 17.88
N LYS A 174 9.93 15.61 19.04
CA LYS A 174 8.78 15.15 19.85
C LYS A 174 7.42 15.35 19.18
N ASP A 175 7.36 16.21 18.17
CA ASP A 175 6.17 16.45 17.36
C ASP A 175 5.99 15.45 16.20
N LEU A 176 7.02 14.67 15.86
CA LEU A 176 6.94 13.62 14.84
C LEU A 176 6.38 12.33 15.44
N LYS A 177 5.33 11.79 14.82
CA LYS A 177 4.78 10.46 15.15
C LYS A 177 5.22 9.39 14.15
N ILE A 178 5.36 8.16 14.64
CA ILE A 178 5.67 6.99 13.84
C ILE A 178 4.61 5.92 14.03
N VAL A 179 4.14 5.35 12.93
CA VAL A 179 3.31 4.16 12.92
C VAL A 179 4.03 3.06 12.15
N ILE A 180 4.19 1.89 12.74
CA ILE A 180 4.82 0.73 12.10
C ILE A 180 3.72 -0.30 11.88
N MET A 181 3.46 -0.66 10.63
CA MET A 181 2.42 -1.62 10.28
C MET A 181 3.07 -2.91 9.77
N SER A 182 2.57 -4.04 10.27
CA SER A 182 3.05 -5.37 9.90
C SER A 182 1.90 -6.37 9.82
N ALA A 183 2.02 -7.33 8.90
CA ALA A 183 1.11 -8.47 8.83
C ALA A 183 1.49 -9.61 9.78
N THR A 184 2.74 -9.69 10.21
CA THR A 184 3.28 -10.83 10.95
C THR A 184 3.42 -10.57 12.44
N LEU A 185 3.45 -11.64 13.23
CA LEU A 185 3.48 -11.64 14.70
C LEU A 185 4.79 -11.11 15.31
N ASP A 186 5.82 -10.77 14.53
CA ASP A 186 7.13 -10.34 15.03
C ASP A 186 7.16 -8.90 15.59
N ALA A 187 5.99 -8.39 15.96
CA ALA A 187 5.77 -7.07 16.54
C ALA A 187 6.52 -6.85 17.85
N THR A 188 6.80 -7.92 18.60
CA THR A 188 7.57 -7.85 19.85
C THR A 188 9.02 -7.46 19.59
N LYS A 189 9.64 -7.88 18.47
CA LYS A 189 10.99 -7.42 18.10
C LYS A 189 11.01 -5.95 17.73
N PHE A 190 10.03 -5.47 16.96
CA PHE A 190 9.89 -4.04 16.67
C PHE A 190 9.67 -3.23 17.95
N GLN A 191 8.80 -3.70 18.84
CA GLN A 191 8.54 -3.04 20.12
C GLN A 191 9.80 -2.96 20.96
N LYS A 192 10.53 -4.08 21.10
CA LYS A 192 11.81 -4.12 21.81
C LYS A 192 12.77 -3.11 21.19
N TYR A 193 12.95 -3.14 19.87
CA TYR A 193 13.85 -2.24 19.17
C TYR A 193 13.54 -0.76 19.40
N PHE A 194 12.29 -0.33 19.24
CA PHE A 194 11.90 1.08 19.37
C PHE A 194 11.78 1.55 20.82
N SER A 195 11.60 0.64 21.78
CA SER A 195 11.57 0.99 23.20
C SER A 195 12.96 1.03 23.85
N THR A 196 14.02 0.54 23.18
CA THR A 196 15.40 0.67 23.67
C THR A 196 16.01 2.00 23.24
N VAL A 197 16.46 2.84 24.17
CA VAL A 197 17.23 4.06 23.87
C VAL A 197 18.52 4.03 24.68
N ASP A 198 19.68 4.26 24.05
CA ASP A 198 21.00 4.24 24.69
C ASP A 198 21.26 3.00 25.57
N GLY A 199 20.82 1.83 25.08
CA GLY A 199 20.94 0.54 25.78
C GLY A 199 19.88 0.29 26.86
N VAL A 200 19.06 1.28 27.21
CA VAL A 200 18.00 1.16 28.22
C VAL A 200 16.69 0.71 27.56
N GLN A 201 16.25 -0.51 27.89
CA GLN A 201 14.97 -1.06 27.44
C GLN A 201 13.80 -0.38 28.15
N GLY A 202 12.75 -0.02 27.40
CA GLY A 202 11.54 0.59 27.96
C GLY A 202 11.63 2.10 28.15
N ALA A 203 12.69 2.75 27.63
CA ALA A 203 12.88 4.19 27.69
C ALA A 203 11.78 4.96 26.94
N LEU A 204 11.14 4.34 25.94
CA LEU A 204 9.98 4.88 25.24
C LEU A 204 8.81 3.89 25.29
N PRO A 205 7.58 4.36 25.61
CA PRO A 205 6.39 3.53 25.50
C PRO A 205 6.05 3.31 24.02
N VAL A 206 6.07 2.04 23.60
CA VAL A 206 5.74 1.62 22.22
C VAL A 206 4.64 0.57 22.27
N PRO A 207 3.36 0.95 22.30
CA PRO A 207 2.25 0.00 22.35
C PRO A 207 2.10 -0.78 21.03
N ILE A 208 1.69 -2.05 21.17
CA ILE A 208 1.28 -2.89 20.05
C ILE A 208 -0.26 -2.95 20.01
N LEU A 209 -0.85 -2.54 18.90
CA LEU A 209 -2.27 -2.68 18.61
C LEU A 209 -2.49 -3.84 17.64
N LYS A 210 -3.24 -4.86 18.08
CA LYS A 210 -3.59 -6.02 17.24
C LYS A 210 -4.99 -5.85 16.65
N ILE A 211 -5.06 -5.67 15.33
CA ILE A 211 -6.27 -5.68 14.53
C ILE A 211 -6.55 -7.13 14.14
N ARG A 212 -7.53 -7.74 14.79
CA ARG A 212 -7.98 -9.10 14.46
C ARG A 212 -8.81 -9.04 13.19
N GLY A 213 -8.34 -9.70 12.13
CA GLY A 213 -9.11 -9.90 10.91
C GLY A 213 -10.22 -10.93 11.10
N ARG A 214 -11.17 -10.95 10.18
CA ARG A 214 -11.93 -12.16 9.88
C ARG A 214 -11.14 -12.89 8.80
N THR A 215 -10.44 -13.97 9.15
CA THR A 215 -9.92 -14.88 8.14
C THR A 215 -11.10 -15.66 7.55
N HIS A 216 -11.13 -15.75 6.23
CA HIS A 216 -11.85 -16.85 5.60
C HIS A 216 -10.96 -18.09 5.72
N PRO A 217 -11.53 -19.27 6.04
CA PRO A 217 -10.74 -20.49 6.07
C PRO A 217 -10.10 -20.72 4.69
N VAL A 218 -8.79 -20.97 4.68
CA VAL A 218 -8.04 -21.34 3.47
C VAL A 218 -7.67 -22.80 3.61
N GLU A 219 -8.22 -23.63 2.73
CA GLU A 219 -7.82 -25.02 2.62
C GLU A 219 -6.49 -25.12 1.87
N VAL A 220 -5.56 -25.91 2.41
CA VAL A 220 -4.21 -26.05 1.87
C VAL A 220 -4.02 -27.47 1.34
N PHE A 221 -3.74 -27.58 0.05
CA PHE A 221 -3.44 -28.84 -0.63
C PHE A 221 -1.96 -28.90 -0.98
N TYR A 222 -1.35 -30.06 -0.78
CA TYR A 222 0.05 -30.34 -1.13
C TYR A 222 0.11 -31.38 -2.25
N THR A 223 1.16 -31.34 -3.06
CA THR A 223 1.43 -32.43 -4.00
C THR A 223 1.85 -33.68 -3.22
N ALA A 224 1.43 -34.86 -3.69
CA ALA A 224 1.81 -36.12 -3.06
C ALA A 224 3.31 -36.41 -3.22
N GLU A 225 3.88 -36.00 -4.35
CA GLU A 225 5.29 -36.18 -4.70
C GLU A 225 5.92 -34.85 -5.14
N PRO A 226 7.26 -34.72 -5.07
CA PRO A 226 7.97 -33.56 -5.58
C PRO A 226 7.85 -33.43 -7.10
N GLU A 227 7.46 -32.25 -7.58
CA GLU A 227 7.36 -31.94 -9.01
C GLU A 227 8.65 -31.24 -9.48
N PRO A 228 9.47 -31.89 -10.34
CA PRO A 228 10.72 -31.29 -10.83
C PRO A 228 10.47 -30.10 -11.74
N ASP A 229 9.40 -30.14 -12.55
CA ASP A 229 8.94 -29.00 -13.36
C ASP A 229 7.75 -28.30 -12.68
N TYR A 230 8.08 -27.42 -11.73
CA TYR A 230 7.08 -26.60 -11.03
C TYR A 230 6.33 -25.63 -11.96
N PHE A 231 6.86 -25.33 -13.15
CA PHE A 231 6.23 -24.43 -14.09
C PHE A 231 5.08 -25.14 -14.80
N GLU A 232 5.35 -26.32 -15.37
CA GLU A 232 4.32 -27.15 -15.97
C GLU A 232 3.27 -27.58 -14.93
N ALA A 233 3.70 -27.98 -13.74
CA ALA A 233 2.79 -28.36 -12.65
C ALA A 233 1.84 -27.20 -12.27
N ALA A 234 2.33 -25.95 -12.23
CA ALA A 234 1.52 -24.78 -11.94
C ALA A 234 0.46 -24.51 -13.02
N ILE A 235 0.83 -24.64 -14.29
CA ILE A 235 -0.11 -24.50 -15.42
C ILE A 235 -1.17 -25.61 -15.39
N ARG A 236 -0.73 -26.87 -15.21
CA ARG A 236 -1.62 -28.03 -15.11
C ARG A 236 -2.63 -27.86 -13.98
N THR A 237 -2.17 -27.40 -12.82
CA THR A 237 -3.02 -27.12 -11.65
C THR A 237 -4.03 -26.03 -11.96
N ALA A 238 -3.61 -24.92 -12.57
CA ALA A 238 -4.51 -23.82 -12.92
C ALA A 238 -5.60 -24.25 -13.92
N LEU A 239 -5.25 -25.04 -14.93
CA LEU A 239 -6.20 -25.59 -15.89
C LEU A 239 -7.17 -26.59 -15.24
N SER A 240 -6.68 -27.40 -14.30
CA SER A 240 -7.52 -28.32 -13.52
C SER A 240 -8.54 -27.57 -12.68
N ILE A 241 -8.10 -26.55 -11.93
CA ILE A 241 -8.98 -25.69 -11.13
C ILE A 241 -10.03 -25.02 -12.03
N HIS A 242 -9.62 -24.44 -13.16
CA HIS A 242 -10.55 -23.77 -14.08
C HIS A 242 -11.65 -24.68 -14.63
N ARG A 243 -11.37 -25.99 -14.78
CA ARG A 243 -12.32 -26.97 -15.31
C ARG A 243 -13.22 -27.60 -14.24
N ALA A 244 -12.68 -27.79 -13.03
CA ALA A 244 -13.32 -28.58 -11.98
C ALA A 244 -13.97 -27.73 -10.88
N GLU A 245 -13.43 -26.55 -10.60
CA GLU A 245 -13.86 -25.72 -9.47
C GLU A 245 -14.90 -24.66 -9.88
N GLY A 246 -15.64 -24.17 -8.89
CA GLY A 246 -16.65 -23.12 -9.07
C GLY A 246 -16.06 -21.73 -9.37
N PRO A 247 -16.92 -20.69 -9.45
CA PRO A 247 -16.50 -19.34 -9.76
C PRO A 247 -15.43 -18.80 -8.79
N GLY A 248 -14.30 -18.33 -9.34
CA GLY A 248 -13.21 -17.71 -8.58
C GLY A 248 -11.98 -17.44 -9.47
N ASP A 249 -11.24 -16.37 -9.15
CA ASP A 249 -9.98 -16.05 -9.86
C ASP A 249 -8.81 -16.90 -9.33
N ILE A 250 -7.86 -17.26 -10.21
CA ILE A 250 -6.67 -18.04 -9.87
C ILE A 250 -5.45 -17.11 -9.81
N LEU A 251 -4.77 -17.08 -8.66
CA LEU A 251 -3.50 -16.38 -8.48
C LEU A 251 -2.32 -17.37 -8.44
N ILE A 252 -1.42 -17.29 -9.42
CA ILE A 252 -0.23 -18.15 -9.51
C ILE A 252 1.02 -17.32 -9.22
N PHE A 253 1.84 -17.78 -8.28
CA PHE A 253 3.14 -17.17 -7.97
C PHE A 253 4.24 -17.83 -8.80
N GLN A 254 4.89 -17.07 -9.69
CA GLN A 254 6.00 -17.57 -10.51
C GLN A 254 7.15 -16.56 -10.63
N GLY A 255 8.33 -17.09 -10.95
CA GLY A 255 9.51 -16.29 -11.28
C GLY A 255 9.33 -15.46 -12.56
N ARG A 256 10.03 -14.33 -12.64
CA ARG A 256 9.86 -13.35 -13.74
C ARG A 256 10.10 -13.94 -15.15
N LEU A 257 11.03 -14.89 -15.29
CA LEU A 257 11.35 -15.54 -16.57
C LEU A 257 10.26 -16.53 -17.02
N ALA A 258 9.52 -17.10 -16.07
CA ALA A 258 8.48 -18.08 -16.35
C ALA A 258 7.17 -17.42 -16.85
N LEU A 259 6.86 -16.20 -16.37
CA LEU A 259 5.62 -15.50 -16.71
C LEU A 259 5.47 -15.17 -18.20
N SER A 260 6.56 -14.84 -18.90
CA SER A 260 6.52 -14.58 -20.35
C SER A 260 6.19 -15.83 -21.17
N SER A 261 6.55 -17.01 -20.67
CA SER A 261 6.34 -18.30 -21.33
C SER A 261 4.99 -18.93 -21.00
N ALA A 262 4.38 -18.59 -19.84
CA ALA A 262 3.09 -19.13 -19.43
C ALA A 262 1.92 -18.56 -20.25
N TYR A 263 2.02 -17.27 -20.62
CA TYR A 263 0.92 -16.53 -21.23
C TYR A 263 0.47 -17.08 -22.59
N PRO A 264 1.37 -17.44 -23.52
CA PRO A 264 0.97 -18.09 -24.77
C PRO A 264 0.36 -19.47 -24.51
N PHE A 265 0.95 -20.24 -23.58
CA PHE A 265 0.58 -21.64 -23.34
C PHE A 265 -0.83 -21.79 -22.77
N THR A 266 -1.21 -20.97 -21.78
CA THR A 266 -2.58 -20.98 -21.23
C THR A 266 -3.62 -20.51 -22.24
N ARG A 267 -3.29 -19.51 -23.07
CA ARG A 267 -4.20 -19.00 -24.11
C ARG A 267 -4.47 -20.01 -25.22
N HIS A 268 -3.47 -20.82 -25.61
CA HIS A 268 -3.65 -21.88 -26.61
C HIS A 268 -4.40 -23.10 -26.06
N SER A 269 -4.35 -23.31 -24.75
CA SER A 269 -4.96 -24.47 -24.08
C SER A 269 -6.43 -24.26 -23.68
N LEU A 270 -6.94 -23.03 -23.79
CA LEU A 270 -8.33 -22.67 -23.50
C LEU A 270 -9.12 -22.54 -24.83
N PRO A 271 -10.29 -23.18 -24.97
CA PRO A 271 -11.10 -23.06 -26.19
C PRO A 271 -11.55 -21.61 -26.40
N ASN A 272 -11.54 -21.15 -27.66
CA ASN A 272 -12.04 -19.84 -28.09
C ASN A 272 -13.56 -19.74 -27.83
N ASN A 273 -13.97 -19.54 -26.59
CA ASN A 273 -15.37 -19.29 -26.27
C ASN A 273 -15.60 -17.78 -26.19
N SER A 274 -16.22 -17.24 -27.24
CA SER A 274 -16.43 -15.82 -27.52
C SER A 274 -17.33 -15.08 -26.51
N ASN A 275 -17.76 -15.71 -25.42
CA ASN A 275 -18.66 -15.12 -24.43
C ASN A 275 -18.15 -15.12 -22.97
N ALA A 276 -16.92 -15.58 -22.67
CA ALA A 276 -16.47 -15.74 -21.28
C ALA A 276 -15.27 -14.88 -20.84
N CYS A 277 -14.65 -14.10 -21.73
CA CYS A 277 -13.51 -13.28 -21.36
C CYS A 277 -13.68 -11.86 -21.89
N SER A 278 -14.40 -11.02 -21.16
CA SER A 278 -14.25 -9.58 -21.33
C SER A 278 -12.79 -9.27 -20.99
N SER A 279 -12.03 -8.87 -22.00
CA SER A 279 -10.62 -8.56 -21.97
C SER A 279 -10.31 -7.36 -21.05
N ARG A 280 -10.44 -7.53 -19.74
CA ARG A 280 -9.98 -6.57 -18.73
C ARG A 280 -9.56 -7.36 -17.48
N HIS A 281 -8.30 -7.21 -17.09
CA HIS A 281 -7.70 -7.57 -15.77
C HIS A 281 -6.77 -8.79 -15.71
N LEU A 282 -6.05 -9.12 -16.79
CA LEU A 282 -4.74 -9.78 -16.66
C LEU A 282 -3.66 -8.69 -16.54
N ALA A 283 -3.30 -8.33 -15.32
CA ALA A 283 -2.24 -7.35 -15.07
C ALA A 283 -0.86 -8.02 -15.25
N PRO A 284 -0.01 -7.59 -16.21
CA PRO A 284 1.40 -7.97 -16.17
C PRO A 284 2.05 -7.31 -14.94
N PRO A 285 3.20 -7.81 -14.44
CA PRO A 285 3.99 -7.04 -13.49
C PRO A 285 4.39 -5.73 -14.17
N MET A 286 3.70 -4.64 -13.81
CA MET A 286 3.82 -3.34 -14.47
C MET A 286 5.25 -2.81 -14.33
N GLY A 287 5.96 -2.86 -15.44
CA GLY A 287 7.35 -2.46 -15.56
C GLY A 287 7.70 -2.06 -16.98
N ARG A 288 7.00 -1.09 -17.56
CA ARG A 288 7.54 0.09 -18.27
C ARG A 288 6.50 0.79 -19.14
N SER A 289 6.52 2.11 -19.04
CA SER A 289 6.09 3.05 -20.06
C SER A 289 6.89 2.84 -21.36
N LEU A 290 6.20 2.65 -22.47
CA LEU A 290 6.73 2.88 -23.80
C LEU A 290 5.97 4.06 -24.38
N GLY A 291 6.62 5.23 -24.40
CA GLY A 291 6.15 6.40 -25.13
C GLY A 291 6.10 6.06 -26.61
N ARG A 292 4.90 6.16 -27.20
CA ARG A 292 4.75 6.23 -28.65
C ARG A 292 4.94 7.69 -29.07
N SER A 293 6.03 7.97 -29.78
CA SER A 293 6.16 9.18 -30.58
C SER A 293 5.21 9.10 -31.77
N LEU A 294 4.24 10.00 -31.83
CA LEU A 294 3.40 10.25 -33.01
C LEU A 294 4.24 11.03 -34.03
N SER A 295 4.58 10.40 -35.16
CA SER A 295 5.05 11.10 -36.36
C SER A 295 3.84 11.39 -37.26
N ALA A 296 3.54 12.67 -37.46
CA ALA A 296 2.52 13.17 -38.37
C ALA A 296 2.92 13.00 -39.86
N PRO A 297 1.97 12.93 -40.81
CA PRO A 297 2.24 12.66 -42.21
C PRO A 297 2.78 13.90 -42.95
N THR A 298 3.82 13.69 -43.76
CA THR A 298 4.35 14.69 -44.70
C THR A 298 3.51 14.71 -45.97
N SER A 299 2.86 15.84 -46.24
CA SER A 299 2.39 16.22 -47.59
C SER A 299 3.35 17.24 -48.22
N PRO A 300 3.50 17.26 -49.55
CA PRO A 300 4.63 17.89 -50.24
C PRO A 300 4.43 19.39 -50.42
N LYS A 301 5.52 20.14 -50.56
CA LYS A 301 5.50 21.49 -51.14
C LYS A 301 6.32 21.54 -52.43
N PRO A 302 5.89 22.36 -53.42
CA PRO A 302 6.47 22.44 -54.74
C PRO A 302 7.55 23.54 -54.87
N VAL A 303 8.25 23.46 -56.00
CA VAL A 303 9.26 24.36 -56.61
C VAL A 303 10.64 24.32 -55.96
#